data_AF-A0A0P8ATX4-F1
#
_entry.id   AF-A0A0P8ATX4-F1
#
_cell.length_a   1.000
_cell.length_b   1.000
_cell.length_c   1.000
_cell.angle_alpha   90.00
_cell.angle_beta   90.00
_cell.angle_gamma   90.00
#
_symmetry.space_group_name_H-M   'P 1'
#
loop_
_entity.id
_entity.type
_entity.pdbx_description
1 polymer ?
#
loop_
_entity_poly.entity_id
_entity_poly.type
_entity_poly.pdbx_seq_one_letter_code
_entity_poly.pdbx_strand_id
1 'polypeptide(L)'
;MVIDQVVRPGDTYTGYVLVESNVLRNPTGFLNTFPNGGIPRILSQEVKVFEVHADDRESRLLADISANDATWESFSGHIVGFDAQNNLFLELSGCEKGGDCYNGLRNRRFFRINRDRRLEPISNVPSDIRLPGIMLARRQGEVNYVRFSIRQDTLKARFQEDGEYTSVFVTDEEGMLIPVLTTTSHQTVIPEMAEIP
;
A
#
# COMPACT_ATOMS: atom_id res chain seq x y z
N MET A 1 8.15 6.57 2.36
CA MET A 1 7.25 5.39 2.33
C MET A 1 6.83 5.14 0.90
N VAL A 2 6.52 3.90 0.54
CA VAL A 2 6.11 3.54 -0.82
C VAL A 2 4.90 2.64 -0.73
N ILE A 3 3.89 2.92 -1.53
CA ILE A 3 2.82 1.97 -1.79
C ILE A 3 3.39 0.93 -2.77
N ASP A 4 3.55 -0.31 -2.33
CA ASP A 4 4.12 -1.37 -3.16
C ASP A 4 3.02 -2.04 -4.00
N GLN A 5 1.88 -2.33 -3.37
CA GLN A 5 0.80 -3.09 -4.01
C GLN A 5 -0.58 -2.54 -3.66
N VAL A 6 -1.50 -2.70 -4.62
CA VAL A 6 -2.93 -2.51 -4.42
C VAL A 6 -3.67 -3.61 -5.17
N VAL A 7 -4.59 -4.27 -4.48
CA VAL A 7 -5.38 -5.37 -5.04
C VAL A 7 -6.85 -5.20 -4.68
N ARG A 8 -7.75 -5.75 -5.49
CA ARG A 8 -9.20 -5.58 -5.33
C ARG A 8 -9.92 -6.91 -5.45
N PRO A 9 -10.67 -7.37 -4.42
CA PRO A 9 -11.50 -8.56 -4.55
C PRO A 9 -12.77 -8.20 -5.33
N GLY A 10 -12.85 -8.66 -6.58
CA GLY A 10 -14.11 -8.65 -7.33
C GLY A 10 -14.59 -7.27 -7.78
N ASP A 11 -15.91 -7.06 -7.66
CA ASP A 11 -16.68 -5.92 -8.18
C ASP A 11 -17.12 -4.98 -7.03
N THR A 12 -16.15 -4.29 -6.43
CA THR A 12 -16.34 -3.39 -5.29
C THR A 12 -15.49 -2.13 -5.45
N TYR A 13 -15.80 -1.08 -4.67
CA TYR A 13 -14.91 0.08 -4.52
C TYR A 13 -13.78 -0.14 -3.49
N THR A 14 -13.74 -1.32 -2.87
CA THR A 14 -12.79 -1.66 -1.80
C THR A 14 -11.49 -2.23 -2.35
N GLY A 15 -10.37 -1.58 -2.06
CA GLY A 15 -9.02 -2.08 -2.33
C GLY A 15 -8.28 -2.47 -1.05
N TYR A 16 -7.25 -3.30 -1.21
CA TYR A 16 -6.28 -3.63 -0.16
C TYR A 16 -4.91 -3.15 -0.60
N VAL A 17 -4.29 -2.33 0.24
CA VAL A 17 -3.07 -1.59 -0.08
C VAL A 17 -1.95 -2.05 0.83
N LEU A 18 -0.80 -2.37 0.26
CA LEU A 18 0.42 -2.69 0.99
C LEU A 18 1.38 -1.50 0.89
N VAL A 19 1.77 -0.97 2.05
CA VAL A 19 2.72 0.13 2.18
C VAL A 19 4.00 -0.41 2.81
N GLU A 20 5.12 -0.22 2.14
CA GLU A 20 6.45 -0.49 2.67
C GLU A 20 7.04 0.79 3.25
N SER A 21 7.56 0.66 4.47
CA SER A 21 8.11 1.76 5.26
C SER A 21 9.48 1.40 5.82
N ASN A 22 10.45 2.30 5.62
CA ASN A 22 11.81 2.18 6.11
C ASN A 22 12.18 3.45 6.85
N VAL A 23 12.45 3.34 8.16
CA VAL A 23 12.98 4.46 8.94
C VAL A 23 14.49 4.45 8.81
N LEU A 24 15.03 5.50 8.21
CA LEU A 24 16.46 5.67 7.99
C LEU A 24 17.02 6.69 8.98
N ARG A 25 18.19 6.37 9.55
CA ARG A 25 19.03 7.38 10.19
C ARG A 25 20.03 7.88 9.17
N ASN A 26 19.96 9.17 8.88
CA ASN A 26 20.99 9.85 8.10
C ASN A 26 22.37 9.64 8.74
N PRO A 27 23.43 9.46 7.95
CA PRO A 27 24.77 9.31 8.48
C PRO A 27 25.14 10.56 9.30
N THR A 28 25.58 10.35 10.54
CA THR A 28 26.10 11.42 11.37
C THR A 28 27.60 11.61 11.06
N GLY A 29 27.96 12.58 10.22
CA GLY A 29 29.36 12.94 10.00
C GLY A 29 29.60 13.83 8.78
N PHE A 30 30.10 15.05 8.99
CA PHE A 30 30.56 15.98 7.95
C PHE A 30 32.04 15.72 7.55
N LEU A 31 32.71 14.75 8.18
CA LEU A 31 34.13 14.45 7.98
C LEU A 31 34.34 12.93 7.89
N ASN A 32 35.08 12.51 6.86
CA ASN A 32 35.40 11.15 6.41
C ASN A 32 36.19 10.26 7.43
N THR A 33 35.84 10.24 8.72
CA THR A 33 36.67 9.59 9.77
C THR A 33 36.10 8.33 10.40
N PHE A 34 35.03 7.73 9.89
CA PHE A 34 34.54 6.43 10.36
C PHE A 34 34.34 5.44 9.21
N PRO A 35 34.67 4.14 9.37
CA PRO A 35 34.56 3.14 8.30
C PRO A 35 33.13 2.88 7.81
N ASN A 36 32.12 3.38 8.54
CA ASN A 36 30.69 3.33 8.15
C ASN A 36 30.16 4.70 7.63
N GLY A 37 31.06 5.66 7.38
CA GLY A 37 30.77 7.10 7.21
C GLY A 37 30.21 7.52 5.86
N GLY A 38 29.03 7.03 5.49
CA GLY A 38 28.32 7.56 4.32
C GLY A 38 27.01 6.86 3.93
N ILE A 39 26.74 5.67 4.45
CA ILE A 39 25.56 4.89 4.09
C ILE A 39 24.45 5.10 5.15
N PRO A 40 23.22 5.50 4.76
CA PRO A 40 22.09 5.57 5.68
C PRO A 40 21.88 4.25 6.40
N ARG A 41 21.67 4.30 7.72
CA ARG A 41 21.42 3.10 8.52
C ARG A 41 19.92 2.90 8.64
N ILE A 42 19.44 1.73 8.23
CA ILE A 42 18.06 1.31 8.46
C ILE A 42 17.86 1.07 9.97
N LEU A 43 16.92 1.78 10.58
CA LEU A 43 16.54 1.65 11.99
C LEU A 43 15.36 0.71 12.19
N SER A 44 14.39 0.75 11.28
CA SER A 44 13.25 -0.15 11.24
C SER A 44 12.76 -0.32 9.80
N GLN A 45 12.12 -1.46 9.56
CA GLN A 45 11.46 -1.79 8.30
C GLN A 45 10.12 -2.42 8.66
N GLU A 46 9.07 -1.97 8.02
CA GLU A 46 7.71 -2.41 8.32
C GLU A 46 6.84 -2.43 7.07
N VAL A 47 5.85 -3.30 7.10
CA VAL A 47 4.79 -3.42 6.11
C VAL A 47 3.47 -3.13 6.80
N LYS A 48 2.74 -2.14 6.28
CA LYS A 48 1.38 -1.83 6.71
C LYS A 48 0.40 -2.24 5.62
N VAL A 49 -0.69 -2.88 6.04
CA VAL A 49 -1.76 -3.32 5.13
C VAL A 49 -3.04 -2.58 5.48
N PHE A 50 -3.64 -1.93 4.50
CA PHE A 50 -4.85 -1.15 4.65
C PHE A 50 -6.00 -1.72 3.82
N GLU A 51 -7.21 -1.65 4.36
CA GLU A 51 -8.46 -1.67 3.58
C GLU A 51 -8.79 -0.23 3.21
N VAL A 52 -9.05 0.03 1.93
CA VAL A 52 -9.44 1.36 1.45
C VAL A 52 -10.76 1.29 0.71
N HIS A 53 -11.65 2.25 0.95
CA HIS A 53 -12.83 2.47 0.12
C HIS A 53 -12.58 3.69 -0.75
N ALA A 54 -12.46 3.48 -2.07
CA ALA A 54 -11.97 4.52 -2.97
C ALA A 54 -12.93 5.71 -3.11
N ASP A 55 -14.23 5.45 -3.10
CA ASP A 55 -15.26 6.47 -3.31
C ASP A 55 -15.44 7.35 -2.07
N ASP A 56 -15.66 6.71 -0.91
CA ASP A 56 -15.81 7.40 0.38
C ASP A 56 -14.49 7.96 0.93
N ARG A 57 -13.36 7.58 0.34
CA ARG A 57 -11.99 7.92 0.78
C ARG A 57 -11.72 7.55 2.23
N GLU A 58 -12.26 6.41 2.65
CA GLU A 58 -11.98 5.85 3.97
C GLU A 58 -10.83 4.84 3.88
N SER A 59 -9.91 4.91 4.84
CA SER A 59 -8.85 3.91 5.02
C SER A 59 -8.92 3.31 6.42
N ARG A 60 -8.58 2.03 6.54
CA ARG A 60 -8.44 1.32 7.80
C ARG A 60 -7.18 0.49 7.79
N LEU A 61 -6.32 0.70 8.78
CA LEU A 61 -5.17 -0.17 9.04
C LEU A 61 -5.66 -1.55 9.50
N LEU A 62 -5.24 -2.60 8.80
CA LEU A 62 -5.55 -4.00 9.13
C LEU A 62 -4.37 -4.70 9.81
N ALA A 63 -3.15 -4.38 9.39
CA ALA A 63 -1.94 -5.00 9.91
C ALA A 63 -0.77 -4.04 9.84
N ASP A 64 0.10 -4.15 10.83
CA ASP A 64 1.39 -3.47 10.92
C ASP A 64 2.43 -4.51 11.34
N ILE A 65 3.35 -4.84 10.45
CA ILE A 65 4.26 -5.97 10.62
C ILE A 65 5.70 -5.52 10.37
N SER A 66 6.50 -5.53 11.43
CA SER A 66 7.92 -5.19 11.35
C SER A 66 8.78 -6.39 10.92
N ALA A 67 9.88 -6.09 10.24
CA ALA A 67 10.96 -7.05 10.00
C ALA A 67 11.54 -7.53 11.35
N ASN A 68 11.85 -8.83 11.43
CA ASN A 68 12.60 -9.39 12.54
C ASN A 68 14.02 -9.79 12.07
N ASP A 69 14.85 -10.28 12.98
CA ASP A 69 16.22 -10.65 12.65
C ASP A 69 16.32 -11.71 11.54
N ALA A 70 15.29 -12.55 11.33
CA ALA A 70 15.29 -13.57 10.27
C ALA A 70 14.93 -13.03 8.88
N THR A 71 14.28 -11.86 8.79
CA THR A 71 13.83 -11.27 7.51
C THR A 71 14.34 -9.86 7.32
N TRP A 72 15.38 -9.45 8.06
CA TRP A 72 15.85 -8.08 8.09
C TRP A 72 16.48 -7.65 6.76
N GLU A 73 17.38 -8.44 6.20
CA GLU A 73 18.05 -8.06 4.95
C GLU A 73 17.09 -8.27 3.76
N SER A 74 16.99 -7.26 2.89
CA SER A 74 16.06 -7.27 1.75
C SER A 74 14.60 -7.60 2.14
N PHE A 75 14.16 -7.05 3.28
CA PHE A 75 12.78 -7.17 3.74
C PHE A 75 11.80 -6.66 2.68
N SER A 76 10.75 -7.44 2.42
CA SER A 76 9.65 -7.02 1.55
C SER A 76 8.37 -7.77 1.90
N GLY A 77 7.23 -7.11 1.68
CA GLY A 77 5.90 -7.67 1.86
C GLY A 77 5.11 -7.77 0.56
N HIS A 78 4.31 -8.81 0.43
CA HIS A 78 3.47 -9.05 -0.73
C HIS A 78 2.07 -9.49 -0.31
N ILE A 79 1.06 -8.98 -1.01
CA ILE A 79 -0.29 -9.55 -0.98
C ILE A 79 -0.31 -10.72 -1.96
N VAL A 80 -0.56 -11.93 -1.45
CA VAL A 80 -0.57 -13.16 -2.27
C VAL A 80 -1.93 -13.38 -2.93
N GLY A 81 -3.00 -12.93 -2.28
CA GLY A 81 -4.35 -13.03 -2.82
C GLY A 81 -5.40 -13.24 -1.76
N PHE A 82 -6.54 -13.74 -2.23
CA PHE A 82 -7.72 -14.00 -1.42
C PHE A 82 -8.16 -15.45 -1.59
N ASP A 83 -8.76 -16.02 -0.55
CA ASP A 83 -9.54 -17.25 -0.70
C ASP A 83 -10.98 -16.93 -1.14
N ALA A 84 -11.78 -18.00 -1.38
CA ALA A 84 -13.20 -17.88 -1.68
C ALA A 84 -14.02 -17.21 -0.57
N GLN A 85 -13.46 -17.09 0.63
CA GLN A 85 -14.07 -16.42 1.76
C GLN A 85 -13.63 -14.96 1.86
N ASN A 86 -12.82 -14.41 0.94
CA ASN A 86 -12.22 -13.08 1.04
C ASN A 86 -11.29 -12.88 2.24
N ASN A 87 -10.74 -13.97 2.82
CA ASN A 87 -9.60 -13.81 3.71
C ASN A 87 -8.39 -13.39 2.88
N LEU A 88 -7.65 -12.39 3.36
CA LEU A 88 -6.49 -11.82 2.68
C LEU A 88 -5.22 -12.54 3.14
N PHE A 89 -4.38 -12.95 2.21
CA PHE A 89 -3.12 -13.66 2.50
C PHE A 89 -1.92 -12.80 2.14
N LEU A 90 -0.94 -12.79 3.05
CA LEU A 90 0.28 -12.01 2.95
C LEU A 90 1.51 -12.92 3.02
N GLU A 91 2.54 -12.59 2.27
CA GLU A 91 3.88 -13.15 2.37
C GLU A 91 4.85 -12.03 2.75
N LEU A 92 5.60 -12.22 3.83
CA LEU A 92 6.77 -11.42 4.14
C LEU A 92 8.01 -12.23 3.85
N SER A 93 9.01 -11.59 3.26
CA SER A 93 10.24 -12.28 2.87
C SER A 93 11.46 -11.40 3.10
N GLY A 94 12.59 -12.05 3.34
CA GLY A 94 13.87 -11.40 3.60
C GLY A 94 14.91 -12.42 4.03
N CYS A 95 16.05 -11.94 4.49
CA CYS A 95 17.17 -12.77 4.93
C CYS A 95 17.61 -12.38 6.34
N GLU A 96 18.42 -13.23 6.97
CA GLU A 96 18.92 -12.97 8.31
C GLU A 96 19.74 -11.68 8.36
N LYS A 97 19.62 -10.94 9.45
CA LYS A 97 20.31 -9.67 9.69
C LYS A 97 21.83 -9.80 9.58
N GLY A 98 22.44 -9.03 8.69
CA GLY A 98 23.87 -9.12 8.37
C GLY A 98 24.28 -10.38 7.60
N GLY A 99 23.32 -11.20 7.17
CA GLY A 99 23.52 -12.36 6.32
C GLY A 99 23.39 -12.03 4.84
N ASP A 100 23.84 -12.95 4.00
CA ASP A 100 23.69 -12.82 2.56
C ASP A 100 22.25 -13.10 2.11
N CYS A 101 21.82 -12.43 1.04
CA CYS A 101 20.48 -12.60 0.50
C CYS A 101 20.48 -13.02 -0.97
N TYR A 102 20.33 -14.34 -1.19
CA TYR A 102 20.07 -14.96 -2.48
C TYR A 102 18.87 -15.91 -2.36
N ASN A 103 18.21 -16.22 -3.48
CA ASN A 103 16.89 -16.89 -3.50
C ASN A 103 16.78 -18.18 -2.65
N GLY A 104 17.87 -18.92 -2.44
CA GLY A 104 17.88 -20.13 -1.60
C GLY A 104 17.96 -19.90 -0.08
N LEU A 105 18.30 -18.67 0.35
CA LEU A 105 18.42 -18.28 1.77
C LEU A 105 17.29 -17.37 2.24
N ARG A 106 16.32 -17.07 1.35
CA ARG A 106 15.23 -16.15 1.68
C ARG A 106 14.24 -16.84 2.62
N ASN A 107 14.19 -16.34 3.85
CA ASN A 107 13.17 -16.69 4.82
C ASN A 107 11.83 -16.12 4.37
N ARG A 108 10.76 -16.91 4.55
CA ARG A 108 9.39 -16.52 4.25
C ARG A 108 8.52 -16.71 5.48
N ARG A 109 7.63 -15.76 5.71
CA ARG A 109 6.63 -15.79 6.78
C ARG A 109 5.29 -15.47 6.16
N PHE A 110 4.27 -16.26 6.50
CA PHE A 110 2.96 -16.12 5.91
C PHE A 110 1.96 -15.68 6.96
N PHE A 111 1.01 -14.86 6.53
CA PHE A 111 -0.06 -14.36 7.38
C PHE A 111 -1.40 -14.41 6.67
N ARG A 112 -2.46 -14.51 7.45
CA ARG A 112 -3.85 -14.34 7.02
C ARG A 112 -4.46 -13.18 7.79
N ILE A 113 -5.15 -12.29 7.09
CA ILE A 113 -6.12 -11.38 7.70
C ILE A 113 -7.49 -11.98 7.44
N ASN A 114 -8.14 -12.44 8.51
CA ASN A 114 -9.44 -13.10 8.41
C ASN A 114 -10.58 -12.06 8.21
N ARG A 115 -11.82 -12.54 7.99
CA ARG A 115 -13.01 -11.69 7.87
C ARG A 115 -13.27 -10.77 9.07
N ASP A 116 -12.85 -11.18 10.26
CA ASP A 116 -12.93 -10.38 11.49
C ASP A 116 -11.78 -9.35 11.59
N ARG A 117 -11.00 -9.20 10.51
CA ARG A 117 -9.87 -8.29 10.37
C ARG A 117 -8.74 -8.55 11.36
N ARG A 118 -8.58 -9.81 11.78
CA ARG A 118 -7.48 -10.23 12.66
C ARG A 118 -6.34 -10.81 11.84
N LEU A 119 -5.14 -10.31 12.12
CA LEU A 119 -3.90 -10.85 11.59
C LEU A 119 -3.51 -12.12 12.35
N GLU A 120 -3.30 -13.21 11.62
CA GLU A 120 -2.91 -14.50 12.16
C GLU A 120 -1.71 -15.05 11.38
N PRO A 121 -0.63 -15.48 12.05
CA PRO A 121 0.46 -16.18 11.39
C PRO A 121 -0.01 -17.57 10.92
N ILE A 122 0.43 -17.98 9.73
CA ILE A 122 0.14 -19.30 9.17
C ILE A 122 1.42 -19.96 8.70
N SER A 123 1.44 -21.30 8.67
CA SER A 123 2.64 -22.05 8.27
C SER A 123 2.89 -22.01 6.76
N ASN A 124 1.83 -21.97 5.95
CA ASN A 124 1.88 -21.95 4.48
C ASN A 124 0.65 -21.25 3.92
N VAL A 125 0.77 -20.69 2.72
CA VAL A 125 -0.38 -20.19 1.94
C VAL A 125 -1.09 -21.37 1.27
N PRO A 126 -2.44 -21.45 1.34
CA PRO A 126 -3.20 -22.47 0.59
C PRO A 126 -2.91 -22.41 -0.92
N SER A 127 -2.90 -23.56 -1.59
CA SER A 127 -2.50 -23.67 -3.00
C SER A 127 -3.48 -23.02 -3.99
N ASP A 128 -4.71 -22.76 -3.57
CA ASP A 128 -5.78 -22.16 -4.35
C ASP A 128 -5.84 -20.63 -4.23
N ILE A 129 -5.00 -20.03 -3.36
CA ILE A 129 -4.90 -18.58 -3.23
C ILE A 129 -4.26 -17.98 -4.48
N ARG A 130 -4.90 -16.93 -4.98
CA ARG A 130 -4.44 -16.20 -6.16
C ARG A 130 -4.87 -14.75 -6.10
N LEU A 131 -4.02 -13.89 -6.67
CA LEU A 131 -4.41 -12.52 -6.93
C LEU A 131 -5.58 -12.50 -7.93
N PRO A 132 -6.59 -11.66 -7.69
CA PRO A 132 -7.56 -11.32 -8.73
C PRO A 132 -6.77 -10.75 -9.92
N GLY A 133 -6.98 -11.29 -11.11
CA GLY A 133 -6.24 -10.85 -12.31
C GLY A 133 -6.36 -9.33 -12.52
N ILE A 134 -5.28 -8.71 -13.02
CA ILE A 134 -5.20 -7.26 -13.28
C ILE A 134 -6.31 -6.89 -14.27
N MET A 135 -7.22 -6.05 -13.80
CA MET A 135 -8.39 -5.62 -14.54
C MET A 135 -8.07 -4.34 -15.30
N LEU A 136 -7.57 -4.42 -16.53
CA LEU A 136 -7.32 -3.20 -17.32
C LEU A 136 -8.59 -2.68 -18.01
N ALA A 137 -9.48 -3.58 -18.43
CA ALA A 137 -10.75 -3.26 -19.09
C ALA A 137 -11.96 -3.60 -18.20
N ARG A 138 -13.14 -3.08 -18.53
CA ARG A 138 -14.40 -3.41 -17.84
C ARG A 138 -14.75 -4.88 -18.03
N ARG A 139 -15.14 -5.58 -16.96
CA ARG A 139 -15.69 -6.95 -17.07
C ARG A 139 -17.13 -6.89 -17.56
N GLN A 140 -17.54 -7.90 -18.33
CA GLN A 140 -18.96 -8.08 -18.66
C GLN A 140 -19.77 -8.23 -17.36
N GLY A 141 -20.77 -7.38 -17.16
CA GLY A 141 -21.60 -7.36 -15.95
C GLY A 141 -21.00 -6.63 -14.76
N GLU A 142 -19.85 -5.94 -14.89
CA GLU A 142 -19.29 -5.12 -13.82
C GLU A 142 -20.19 -3.92 -13.52
N VAL A 143 -20.66 -3.84 -12.28
CA VAL A 143 -21.53 -2.77 -11.76
C VAL A 143 -20.71 -1.62 -11.20
N ASN A 144 -19.64 -1.91 -10.45
CA ASN A 144 -18.78 -0.92 -9.79
C ASN A 144 -17.44 -0.79 -10.52
N TYR A 145 -17.34 0.22 -11.38
CA TYR A 145 -16.09 0.49 -12.08
C TYR A 145 -15.12 1.25 -11.17
N VAL A 146 -14.04 0.60 -10.73
CA VAL A 146 -12.88 1.27 -10.16
C VAL A 146 -11.58 0.62 -10.62
N ARG A 147 -10.60 1.43 -10.99
CA ARG A 147 -9.25 0.96 -11.33
C ARG A 147 -8.24 1.70 -10.47
N PHE A 148 -7.39 0.96 -9.79
CA PHE A 148 -6.32 1.53 -8.99
C PHE A 148 -5.04 1.67 -9.79
N SER A 149 -4.29 2.73 -9.51
CA SER A 149 -2.95 2.94 -10.02
C SER A 149 -2.09 3.49 -8.88
N ILE A 150 -0.84 3.03 -8.81
CA ILE A 150 0.11 3.46 -7.78
C ILE A 150 1.16 4.35 -8.43
N ARG A 151 1.49 5.44 -7.75
CA ARG A 151 2.65 6.28 -8.08
C ARG A 151 3.38 6.62 -6.79
N GLN A 152 4.43 5.85 -6.49
CA GLN A 152 5.26 6.02 -5.30
C GLN A 152 4.45 5.99 -3.99
N ASP A 153 4.23 7.14 -3.38
CA ASP A 153 3.49 7.36 -2.13
C ASP A 153 1.98 7.57 -2.34
N THR A 154 1.54 7.68 -3.59
CA THR A 154 0.19 8.09 -3.95
C THR A 154 -0.61 6.94 -4.54
N LEU A 155 -1.78 6.67 -3.97
CA LEU A 155 -2.79 5.80 -4.55
C LEU A 155 -3.77 6.63 -5.37
N LYS A 156 -3.98 6.21 -6.61
CA LYS A 156 -4.94 6.81 -7.54
C LYS A 156 -6.05 5.83 -7.88
N ALA A 157 -7.23 6.36 -8.13
CA ALA A 157 -8.38 5.59 -8.58
C ALA A 157 -9.01 6.25 -9.81
N ARG A 158 -9.56 5.43 -10.70
CA ARG A 158 -10.38 5.85 -11.83
C ARG A 158 -11.74 5.19 -11.72
N PHE A 159 -12.80 6.00 -11.70
CA PHE A 159 -14.19 5.55 -11.43
C PHE A 159 -15.06 5.44 -12.69
N GLN A 160 -14.52 5.81 -13.85
CA GLN A 160 -15.19 5.70 -15.15
C GLN A 160 -14.21 5.19 -16.20
N GLU A 161 -14.68 4.48 -17.22
CA GLU A 161 -13.81 3.85 -18.23
C GLU A 161 -12.90 4.84 -18.94
N ASP A 162 -13.47 5.96 -19.39
CA ASP A 162 -12.78 7.06 -20.06
C ASP A 162 -12.39 8.21 -19.11
N GLY A 163 -12.55 8.00 -17.79
CA GLY A 163 -12.21 9.00 -16.79
C GLY A 163 -10.70 9.11 -16.54
N GLU A 164 -10.28 10.20 -15.90
CA GLU A 164 -8.90 10.34 -15.43
C GLU A 164 -8.67 9.60 -14.11
N TYR A 165 -7.41 9.26 -13.84
CA TYR A 165 -6.99 8.78 -12.52
C TYR A 165 -6.89 9.96 -11.55
N THR A 166 -7.74 9.96 -10.52
CA THR A 166 -7.70 10.94 -9.44
C THR A 166 -6.92 10.39 -8.25
N SER A 167 -6.16 11.24 -7.57
CA SER A 167 -5.50 10.85 -6.33
C SER A 167 -6.55 10.68 -5.23
N VAL A 168 -6.53 9.52 -4.57
CA VAL A 168 -7.48 9.18 -3.49
C VAL A 168 -6.79 9.13 -2.12
N PHE A 169 -5.56 8.62 -2.07
CA PHE A 169 -4.77 8.58 -0.83
C PHE A 169 -3.30 8.91 -1.11
N VAL A 170 -2.63 9.44 -0.08
CA VAL A 170 -1.18 9.64 -0.03
C VAL A 170 -0.65 9.08 1.29
N THR A 171 0.53 8.47 1.29
CA THR A 171 1.18 8.04 2.53
C THR A 171 1.83 9.22 3.24
N ASP A 172 1.67 9.34 4.55
CA ASP A 172 2.46 10.26 5.36
C ASP A 172 3.85 9.71 5.71
N GLU A 173 4.58 10.43 6.57
CA GLU A 173 5.93 10.04 7.03
C GLU A 173 5.93 8.77 7.88
N GLU A 174 4.80 8.38 8.46
CA GLU A 174 4.63 7.16 9.25
C GLU A 174 4.09 5.99 8.40
N GLY A 175 3.83 6.22 7.11
CA GLY A 175 3.26 5.20 6.20
C GLY A 175 1.75 5.01 6.37
N MET A 176 1.06 5.96 6.98
CA MET A 176 -0.40 5.97 7.09
C MET A 176 -1.03 6.54 5.83
N LEU A 177 -2.15 5.94 5.38
CA LEU A 177 -2.88 6.42 4.21
C LEU A 177 -3.83 7.56 4.57
N ILE A 178 -3.47 8.78 4.15
CA ILE A 178 -4.25 10.00 4.34
C ILE A 178 -5.11 10.25 3.10
N PRO A 179 -6.43 10.49 3.25
CA PRO A 179 -7.29 10.80 2.11
C PRO A 179 -6.93 12.15 1.51
N VAL A 180 -6.83 12.20 0.19
CA VAL A 180 -6.69 13.47 -0.54
C VAL A 180 -8.08 14.11 -0.60
N LEU A 181 -8.28 15.26 0.03
CA LEU A 181 -9.55 16.00 -0.09
C LEU A 181 -9.54 16.79 -1.41
N THR A 182 -10.58 16.63 -2.22
CA THR A 182 -10.76 17.47 -3.42
C THR A 182 -11.33 18.80 -2.95
N THR A 183 -10.56 19.87 -3.03
CA THR A 183 -11.09 21.22 -2.92
C THR A 183 -12.02 21.47 -4.10
N THR A 184 -13.32 21.47 -3.86
CA THR A 184 -14.29 22.00 -4.81
C THR A 184 -13.97 23.49 -4.97
N SER A 185 -13.40 23.88 -6.11
CA SER A 185 -13.28 25.28 -6.47
C SER A 185 -14.70 25.84 -6.65
N HIS A 186 -15.26 26.47 -5.62
CA HIS A 186 -16.39 27.35 -5.82
C HIS A 186 -15.89 28.52 -6.68
N GLN A 187 -16.33 28.55 -7.93
CA GLN A 187 -16.24 29.74 -8.75
C GLN A 187 -16.95 30.87 -8.00
N THR A 188 -16.19 31.86 -7.58
CA THR A 188 -16.73 33.14 -7.11
C THR A 188 -17.47 33.77 -8.29
N VAL A 189 -18.79 33.63 -8.33
CA VAL A 189 -19.63 34.46 -9.20
C VAL A 189 -19.52 35.88 -8.66
N ILE A 190 -18.79 36.74 -9.35
CA ILE A 190 -18.82 38.19 -9.10
C ILE A 190 -20.20 38.66 -9.59
N PRO A 191 -21.07 39.22 -8.74
CA PRO A 191 -22.29 39.84 -9.22
C PRO A 191 -21.92 41.11 -9.98
N GLU A 192 -22.31 41.15 -11.25
CA GLU A 192 -22.30 42.33 -12.09
C GLU A 192 -23.10 43.43 -11.39
N MET A 193 -22.44 44.55 -11.07
CA MET A 193 -23.07 45.69 -10.44
C MET A 193 -24.05 46.33 -11.42
N ALA A 194 -25.33 46.29 -11.07
CA ALA A 194 -26.37 47.03 -11.77
C ALA A 194 -26.09 48.54 -11.67
N GLU A 195 -26.10 49.21 -12.82
CA GLU A 195 -26.13 50.66 -12.94
C GLU A 195 -27.38 51.21 -12.24
N ILE A 196 -27.18 52.21 -11.38
CA ILE A 196 -28.24 52.97 -10.71
C ILE A 196 -28.60 54.15 -11.63
N PRO A 197 -29.90 54.46 -11.85
CA PRO A 197 -30.39 55.45 -12.82
C PRO A 197 -29.95 56.88 -12.58
#